data_AF-A0A5C9BVK0-F1
#
_entry.id   AF-A0A5C9BVK0-F1
#
_cell.length_a   1.000
_cell.length_b   1.000
_cell.length_c   1.000
_cell.angle_alpha   90.00
_cell.angle_beta   90.00
_cell.angle_gamma   90.00
#
_symmetry.space_group_name_H-M   'P 1'
#
loop_
_entity.id
_entity.type
_entity.pdbx_description
1 polymer ?
#
loop_
_entity_poly.entity_id
_entity_poly.type
_entity_poly.pdbx_seq_one_letter_code
_entity_poly.pdbx_strand_id
1 'polypeptide(L)'
;MFSSIARWKCLRRLAIAIPTILGAVVFPATDAQAVPSMARQTGYECGKCHTVFPELNQFGRNFKLGAFAMTSDKWDAKPLAERIPVSAALLLSQTNTSDTRAGGVERDEFPKDGKPIVQTAAVYYGGKLFDNAGALVQYNYDSLEKIWAMEMFDARYGNSFTLANEELAWGVTFNNNPTVSDIYNSTSAWGFPHTGTAAEQGPERSLIDGRLASRVGGVGLYGSWNNMLYAELAGYRSARNGAFRFMGWGIPADELAEDAIKGIAPYWRLALQQDWGPHSLAVGTYGLVAKAWENSNDKALGANKYRDIGYDANYQYIQGDHAASVRLNWIKEKKTWASNLVGEDASNPGF
;
A
#
# COMPACT_ATOMS: atom_id res chain seq x y z
N MET A 1 -31.50 11.78 51.93
CA MET A 1 -31.66 10.84 50.80
C MET A 1 -30.68 11.23 49.68
N PHE A 2 -29.42 11.54 50.01
CA PHE A 2 -28.26 10.64 49.90
C PHE A 2 -28.25 9.69 48.69
N SER A 3 -27.44 10.05 47.70
CA SER A 3 -26.27 9.23 47.30
C SER A 3 -26.55 7.79 46.84
N SER A 4 -27.08 7.61 45.62
CA SER A 4 -27.00 6.28 44.96
C SER A 4 -26.68 6.33 43.46
N ILE A 5 -26.99 7.42 42.74
CA ILE A 5 -26.82 7.45 41.27
C ILE A 5 -25.36 7.72 40.83
N ALA A 6 -24.58 8.45 41.63
CA ALA A 6 -23.18 8.75 41.30
C ALA A 6 -22.21 7.56 41.53
N ARG A 7 -22.58 6.60 42.40
CA ARG A 7 -21.73 5.43 42.71
C ARG A 7 -21.71 4.40 41.58
N TRP A 8 -22.76 4.29 40.77
CA TRP A 8 -22.82 3.29 39.69
C TRP A 8 -21.94 3.62 38.47
N LYS A 9 -21.70 4.92 38.18
CA LYS A 9 -20.82 5.33 37.09
C LYS A 9 -19.32 5.19 37.44
N CYS A 10 -18.94 5.36 38.71
CA CYS A 10 -17.56 5.12 39.16
C CYS A 10 -17.21 3.62 39.24
N LEU A 11 -18.13 2.75 39.67
CA LEU A 11 -17.87 1.31 39.73
C LEU A 11 -17.66 0.67 38.34
N ARG A 12 -18.35 1.14 37.30
CA ARG A 12 -18.13 0.68 35.91
C ARG A 12 -16.77 1.09 35.34
N ARG A 13 -16.23 2.25 35.73
CA ARG A 13 -14.90 2.72 35.29
C ARG A 13 -13.76 2.01 36.03
N LEU A 14 -13.95 1.65 37.30
CA LEU A 14 -13.00 0.82 38.05
C LEU A 14 -12.99 -0.64 37.60
N ALA A 15 -14.14 -1.19 37.18
CA ALA A 15 -14.22 -2.57 36.68
C ALA A 15 -13.51 -2.79 35.33
N ILE A 16 -13.30 -1.73 34.53
CA ILE A 16 -12.52 -1.79 33.28
C ILE A 16 -11.03 -1.49 33.54
N ALA A 17 -10.69 -0.70 34.57
CA ALA A 17 -9.30 -0.37 34.90
C ALA A 17 -8.52 -1.55 35.50
N ILE A 18 -9.18 -2.40 36.30
CA ILE A 18 -8.54 -3.53 37.00
C ILE A 18 -8.07 -4.64 36.04
N PRO A 19 -8.81 -5.05 34.99
CA PRO A 19 -8.33 -6.01 33.99
C PRO A 19 -7.15 -5.49 33.16
N THR A 20 -7.10 -4.18 32.84
CA THR A 20 -5.97 -3.58 32.08
C THR A 20 -4.69 -3.52 32.89
N ILE A 21 -4.78 -3.24 34.21
CA ILE A 21 -3.60 -3.22 35.08
C ILE A 21 -3.14 -4.64 35.42
N LEU A 22 -4.05 -5.62 35.56
CA LEU A 22 -3.66 -7.03 35.73
C LEU A 22 -3.07 -7.64 34.44
N GLY A 23 -3.56 -7.27 33.25
CA GLY A 23 -3.02 -7.76 31.98
C GLY A 23 -1.56 -7.35 31.75
N ALA A 24 -1.17 -6.15 32.18
CA ALA A 24 0.21 -5.66 32.11
C ALA A 24 1.17 -6.31 33.12
N VAL A 25 0.64 -6.95 34.18
CA VAL A 25 1.45 -7.56 35.26
C VAL A 25 1.59 -9.08 35.10
N VAL A 26 0.72 -9.74 34.31
CA VAL A 26 0.71 -11.21 34.19
C VAL A 26 1.44 -11.74 32.94
N PHE A 27 1.68 -10.91 31.93
CA PHE A 27 2.51 -11.31 30.79
C PHE A 27 3.89 -10.66 30.91
N PRO A 28 4.95 -11.39 31.31
CA PRO A 28 6.30 -10.89 31.06
C PRO A 28 6.38 -10.55 29.57
N ALA A 29 6.95 -9.38 29.25
CA ALA A 29 7.27 -9.00 27.88
C ALA A 29 8.30 -10.02 27.35
N THR A 30 7.82 -11.15 26.87
CA THR A 30 8.62 -12.08 26.06
C THR A 30 9.06 -11.32 24.82
N ASP A 31 10.29 -11.57 24.35
CA ASP A 31 10.77 -11.02 23.10
C ASP A 31 9.67 -11.12 22.04
N ALA A 32 9.30 -10.01 21.42
CA ALA A 32 8.25 -9.99 20.42
C ALA A 32 8.66 -10.91 19.26
N GLN A 33 8.13 -12.13 19.23
CA GLN A 33 8.44 -13.16 18.23
C GLN A 33 7.95 -12.76 16.82
N ALA A 34 7.04 -11.80 16.73
CA ALA A 34 6.52 -11.24 15.48
C ALA A 34 7.46 -10.14 14.95
N VAL A 35 8.69 -10.52 14.60
CA VAL A 35 9.63 -9.62 13.91
C VAL A 35 9.30 -9.63 12.41
N PRO A 36 9.12 -8.46 11.75
CA PRO A 36 8.91 -8.38 10.31
C PRO A 36 9.97 -9.17 9.54
N SER A 37 9.56 -9.81 8.45
CA SER A 37 10.42 -10.69 7.66
C SER A 37 11.76 -10.05 7.26
N MET A 38 11.72 -8.80 6.80
CA MET A 38 12.91 -8.04 6.39
C MET A 38 13.82 -7.66 7.55
N ALA A 39 13.28 -7.47 8.76
CA ALA A 39 14.08 -7.21 9.96
C ALA A 39 14.85 -8.47 10.39
N ARG A 40 14.28 -9.68 10.25
CA ARG A 40 15.04 -10.93 10.48
C ARG A 40 16.14 -11.15 9.45
N GLN A 41 15.89 -10.77 8.20
CA GLN A 41 16.85 -10.88 7.11
C GLN A 41 18.06 -9.96 7.32
N THR A 42 17.80 -8.70 7.67
CA THR A 42 18.82 -7.65 7.77
C THR A 42 19.44 -7.55 9.16
N GLY A 43 18.73 -8.01 10.20
CA GLY A 43 19.12 -7.78 11.59
C GLY A 43 18.93 -6.34 12.06
N TYR A 44 18.30 -5.48 11.27
CA TYR A 44 18.04 -4.08 11.64
C TYR A 44 16.70 -3.91 12.36
N GLU A 45 16.67 -2.94 13.28
CA GLU A 45 15.45 -2.47 13.93
C GLU A 45 14.55 -1.73 12.93
N CYS A 46 13.23 -1.71 13.18
CA CYS A 46 12.24 -1.09 12.28
C CYS A 46 12.57 0.38 11.97
N GLY A 47 13.03 1.13 12.98
CA GLY A 47 13.42 2.55 12.86
C GLY A 47 14.58 2.80 11.91
N LYS A 48 15.37 1.76 11.58
CA LYS A 48 16.42 1.86 10.57
C LYS A 48 15.85 2.13 9.19
N CYS A 49 14.68 1.57 8.86
CA CYS A 49 14.04 1.72 7.55
C CYS A 49 12.86 2.70 7.56
N HIS A 50 12.17 2.85 8.69
CA HIS A 50 10.92 3.59 8.78
C HIS A 50 11.00 4.74 9.80
N THR A 51 10.37 5.88 9.48
CA THR A 51 10.00 6.88 10.51
C THR A 51 8.76 6.41 11.25
N VAL A 52 7.76 5.96 10.50
CA VAL A 52 6.57 5.23 10.95
C VAL A 52 6.18 4.29 9.82
N PHE A 53 5.87 3.02 10.07
CA PHE A 53 5.41 2.16 8.98
C PHE A 53 4.10 2.71 8.38
N PRO A 54 3.96 2.82 7.04
CA PRO A 54 4.84 2.39 5.96
C PRO A 54 5.79 3.48 5.42
N GLU A 55 5.86 4.67 6.02
CA GLU A 55 6.80 5.73 5.65
C GLU A 55 8.26 5.24 5.67
N LEU A 56 8.97 5.41 4.55
CA LEU A 56 10.38 5.04 4.45
C LEU A 56 11.27 6.25 4.71
N ASN A 57 12.27 6.07 5.57
CA ASN A 57 13.40 7.00 5.66
C ASN A 57 14.41 6.71 4.53
N GLN A 58 15.47 7.51 4.43
CA GLN A 58 16.46 7.38 3.36
C GLN A 58 17.06 5.96 3.22
N PHE A 59 17.33 5.29 4.33
CA PHE A 59 17.83 3.91 4.29
C PHE A 59 16.75 2.94 3.77
N GLY A 60 15.51 3.08 4.23
CA GLY A 60 14.38 2.26 3.74
C GLY A 60 14.13 2.43 2.24
N ARG A 61 14.27 3.66 1.72
CA ARG A 61 14.18 3.93 0.27
C ARG A 61 15.26 3.20 -0.50
N ASN A 62 16.51 3.25 -0.03
CA ASN A 62 17.64 2.56 -0.66
C ASN A 62 17.52 1.05 -0.57
N PHE A 63 16.97 0.51 0.51
CA PHE A 63 16.67 -0.92 0.64
C PHE A 63 15.62 -1.39 -0.39
N LYS A 64 14.56 -0.61 -0.61
CA LYS A 64 13.53 -0.88 -1.64
C LYS A 64 14.10 -0.72 -3.06
N LEU A 65 14.90 0.31 -3.29
CA LEU A 65 15.61 0.55 -4.55
C LEU A 65 16.57 -0.61 -4.91
N GLY A 66 17.29 -1.11 -3.91
CA GLY A 66 18.14 -2.31 -3.96
C GLY A 66 17.39 -3.64 -3.94
N ALA A 67 16.10 -3.63 -4.35
CA ALA A 67 15.28 -4.81 -4.56
C ALA A 67 15.08 -5.70 -3.33
N PHE A 68 15.04 -5.14 -2.11
CA PHE A 68 14.84 -5.89 -0.86
C PHE A 68 15.90 -7.00 -0.59
N ALA A 69 17.04 -6.95 -1.30
CA ALA A 69 17.99 -8.05 -1.38
C ALA A 69 19.12 -7.99 -0.34
N MET A 70 19.21 -6.91 0.44
CA MET A 70 20.24 -6.76 1.48
C MET A 70 20.01 -7.75 2.63
N THR A 71 21.07 -8.45 3.03
CA THR A 71 21.09 -9.48 4.08
C THR A 71 22.19 -9.20 5.10
N SER A 72 22.09 -9.81 6.28
CA SER A 72 23.19 -9.85 7.25
C SER A 72 24.01 -11.13 7.10
N ASP A 73 25.28 -11.12 7.51
CA ASP A 73 26.13 -12.32 7.54
C ASP A 73 25.49 -13.45 8.37
N LYS A 74 24.81 -13.08 9.47
CA LYS A 74 24.07 -14.03 10.31
C LYS A 74 22.92 -14.69 9.56
N TRP A 75 22.25 -13.96 8.68
CA TRP A 75 21.19 -14.52 7.83
C TRP A 75 21.76 -15.44 6.76
N ASP A 76 22.86 -15.03 6.12
CA ASP A 76 23.46 -15.81 5.04
C ASP A 76 24.17 -17.08 5.53
N ALA A 77 24.62 -17.12 6.78
CA ALA A 77 25.16 -18.31 7.43
C ALA A 77 24.11 -19.38 7.78
N LYS A 78 22.81 -19.05 7.75
CA LYS A 78 21.74 -20.00 8.07
C LYS A 78 21.53 -21.03 6.95
N PRO A 79 21.09 -22.26 7.27
CA PRO A 79 20.61 -23.21 6.27
C PRO A 79 19.48 -22.59 5.43
N LEU A 80 19.39 -22.95 4.14
CA LEU A 80 18.39 -22.39 3.21
C LEU A 80 16.95 -22.54 3.73
N ALA A 81 16.64 -23.66 4.40
CA ALA A 81 15.32 -23.91 4.99
C ALA A 81 14.93 -22.90 6.10
N GLU A 82 15.92 -22.27 6.75
CA GLU A 82 15.70 -21.21 7.75
C GLU A 82 15.70 -19.81 7.13
N ARG A 83 16.11 -19.67 5.87
CA ARG A 83 16.20 -18.39 5.13
C ARG A 83 14.89 -18.06 4.42
N ILE A 84 13.75 -18.29 5.09
CA ILE A 84 12.42 -18.02 4.54
C ILE A 84 11.84 -16.76 5.22
N PRO A 85 11.81 -15.60 4.52
CA PRO A 85 11.40 -14.33 5.10
C PRO A 85 9.87 -14.17 5.04
N VAL A 86 9.15 -15.00 5.80
CA VAL A 86 7.68 -14.92 5.92
C VAL A 86 7.24 -14.31 7.25
N SER A 87 6.14 -13.57 7.24
CA SER A 87 5.52 -13.03 8.46
C SER A 87 4.01 -13.09 8.34
N ALA A 88 3.30 -13.00 9.46
CA ALA A 88 1.85 -12.89 9.48
C ALA A 88 1.43 -11.63 10.23
N ALA A 89 0.30 -11.04 9.83
CA ALA A 89 -0.31 -9.92 10.53
C ALA A 89 -1.78 -10.18 10.77
N LEU A 90 -2.28 -9.70 11.90
CA LEU A 90 -3.68 -9.71 12.26
C LEU A 90 -4.08 -8.30 12.70
N LEU A 91 -4.99 -7.68 11.96
CA LEU A 91 -5.58 -6.40 12.29
C LEU A 91 -7.03 -6.61 12.72
N LEU A 92 -7.32 -6.23 13.96
CA LEU A 92 -8.67 -6.17 14.51
C LEU A 92 -9.08 -4.71 14.57
N SER A 93 -10.31 -4.41 14.15
CA SER A 93 -10.82 -3.04 14.21
C SER A 93 -12.29 -3.00 14.62
N GLN A 94 -12.68 -1.84 15.13
CA GLN A 94 -14.05 -1.45 15.38
C GLN A 94 -14.16 0.00 14.95
N THR A 95 -15.14 0.31 14.11
CA THR A 95 -15.42 1.68 13.67
C THR A 95 -16.79 2.08 14.14
N ASN A 96 -16.93 3.33 14.57
CA ASN A 96 -18.18 3.89 15.04
C ASN A 96 -18.44 5.19 14.29
N THR A 97 -19.45 5.17 13.44
CA THR A 97 -19.82 6.29 12.58
C THR A 97 -21.01 7.01 13.21
N SER A 98 -20.88 8.31 13.46
CA SER A 98 -21.94 9.09 14.10
C SER A 98 -23.13 9.38 13.17
N ASP A 99 -22.87 9.43 11.86
CA ASP A 99 -23.87 9.64 10.82
C ASP A 99 -23.59 8.71 9.64
N THR A 100 -24.41 7.67 9.48
CA THR A 100 -24.32 6.70 8.39
C THR A 100 -25.15 7.10 7.17
N ARG A 101 -25.75 8.31 7.16
CA ARG A 101 -26.53 8.83 6.02
C ARG A 101 -25.71 9.74 5.12
N ALA A 102 -24.55 10.21 5.59
CA ALA A 102 -23.61 10.97 4.78
C ALA A 102 -23.10 10.07 3.64
N GLY A 103 -23.39 10.45 2.38
CA GLY A 103 -23.09 9.64 1.19
C GLY A 103 -24.31 9.01 0.51
N GLY A 104 -25.54 9.19 1.02
CA GLY A 104 -26.76 8.73 0.35
C GLY A 104 -27.04 7.22 0.45
N VAL A 105 -26.24 6.50 1.23
CA VAL A 105 -26.29 5.05 1.41
C VAL A 105 -27.02 4.68 2.71
N GLU A 106 -27.89 3.67 2.64
CA GLU A 106 -28.66 3.18 3.78
C GLU A 106 -27.75 2.49 4.81
N ARG A 107 -28.16 2.47 6.09
CA ARG A 107 -27.36 1.88 7.18
C ARG A 107 -27.00 0.41 6.94
N ASP A 108 -27.81 -0.30 6.17
CA ASP A 108 -27.62 -1.70 5.82
C ASP A 108 -26.42 -1.92 4.87
N GLU A 109 -25.96 -0.87 4.17
CA GLU A 109 -24.76 -0.86 3.33
C GLU A 109 -23.46 -0.60 4.11
N PHE A 110 -23.57 -0.30 5.42
CA PHE A 110 -22.46 -0.31 6.38
C PHE A 110 -22.55 -1.52 7.32
N PRO A 111 -22.44 -2.77 6.82
CA PRO A 111 -22.81 -3.99 7.54
C PRO A 111 -22.05 -4.24 8.86
N LYS A 112 -20.97 -3.48 9.10
CA LYS A 112 -20.01 -3.66 10.18
C LYS A 112 -19.82 -2.44 11.10
N ASP A 113 -20.56 -1.35 10.90
CA ASP A 113 -20.47 -0.19 11.82
C ASP A 113 -20.84 -0.60 13.26
N GLY A 114 -20.02 -0.15 14.20
CA GLY A 114 -20.10 -0.44 15.63
C GLY A 114 -19.72 -1.87 16.04
N LYS A 115 -19.36 -2.77 15.12
CA LYS A 115 -19.01 -4.17 15.42
C LYS A 115 -17.49 -4.40 15.35
N PRO A 116 -16.89 -5.17 16.29
CA PRO A 116 -15.51 -5.60 16.15
C PRO A 116 -15.40 -6.63 15.02
N ILE A 117 -14.37 -6.47 14.18
CA ILE A 117 -14.13 -7.33 13.02
C ILE A 117 -12.66 -7.72 12.94
N VAL A 118 -12.40 -8.87 12.32
CA VAL A 118 -11.07 -9.14 11.74
C VAL A 118 -11.00 -8.33 10.45
N GLN A 119 -10.31 -7.19 10.46
CA GLN A 119 -10.19 -6.35 9.28
C GLN A 119 -9.24 -6.98 8.27
N THR A 120 -8.12 -7.51 8.74
CA THR A 120 -7.11 -8.12 7.88
C THR A 120 -6.45 -9.29 8.61
N ALA A 121 -6.39 -10.45 7.96
CA ALA A 121 -5.49 -11.53 8.33
C ALA A 121 -4.57 -11.79 7.14
N ALA A 122 -3.29 -11.47 7.28
CA ALA A 122 -2.34 -11.43 6.19
C ALA A 122 -1.15 -12.36 6.42
N VAL A 123 -0.70 -12.99 5.35
CA VAL A 123 0.61 -13.64 5.25
C VAL A 123 1.45 -12.83 4.28
N TYR A 124 2.66 -12.51 4.71
CA TYR A 124 3.64 -11.78 3.93
C TYR A 124 4.82 -12.68 3.58
N TYR A 125 5.29 -12.56 2.36
CA TYR A 125 6.68 -12.81 2.01
C TYR A 125 7.35 -11.44 1.84
N GLY A 126 8.47 -11.19 2.51
CA GLY A 126 9.15 -9.90 2.42
C GLY A 126 10.65 -10.05 2.56
N GLY A 127 11.38 -10.05 1.46
CA GLY A 127 12.84 -10.20 1.51
C GLY A 127 13.47 -10.69 0.21
N LYS A 128 14.72 -11.15 0.32
CA LYS A 128 15.61 -11.61 -0.75
C LYS A 128 15.12 -12.93 -1.33
N LEU A 129 15.02 -12.96 -2.66
CA LEU A 129 14.79 -14.16 -3.45
C LEU A 129 16.12 -14.77 -3.91
N PHE A 130 16.99 -13.93 -4.49
CA PHE A 130 18.33 -14.27 -4.98
C PHE A 130 19.20 -13.02 -4.92
N ASP A 131 20.48 -13.12 -5.32
CA ASP A 131 21.34 -11.95 -5.37
C ASP A 131 20.72 -10.88 -6.28
N ASN A 132 20.71 -9.64 -5.78
CA ASN A 132 20.12 -8.49 -6.47
C ASN A 132 18.61 -8.57 -6.70
N ALA A 133 17.88 -9.51 -6.08
CA ALA A 133 16.43 -9.58 -6.21
C ALA A 133 15.71 -9.97 -4.92
N GLY A 134 14.48 -9.49 -4.81
CA GLY A 134 13.62 -9.72 -3.67
C GLY A 134 12.20 -9.33 -3.97
N ALA A 135 11.31 -9.57 -3.01
CA ALA A 135 9.91 -9.22 -3.14
C ALA A 135 9.28 -8.83 -1.82
N LEU A 136 8.23 -8.03 -1.92
CA LEU A 136 7.21 -7.83 -0.91
C LEU A 136 5.88 -8.33 -1.49
N VAL A 137 5.33 -9.37 -0.87
CA VAL A 137 4.10 -10.02 -1.29
C VAL A 137 3.19 -10.12 -0.08
N GLN A 138 1.95 -9.66 -0.23
CA GLN A 138 0.91 -9.72 0.78
C GLN A 138 -0.27 -10.53 0.23
N TYR A 139 -0.60 -11.61 0.93
CA TYR A 139 -1.80 -12.41 0.69
C TYR A 139 -2.67 -12.35 1.93
N ASN A 140 -3.88 -11.81 1.83
CA ASN A 140 -4.75 -11.67 2.99
C ASN A 140 -6.19 -12.01 2.72
N TYR A 141 -6.87 -12.29 3.83
CA TYR A 141 -8.31 -12.41 3.88
C TYR A 141 -8.94 -11.01 3.86
N ASP A 142 -9.75 -10.73 2.84
CA ASP A 142 -10.66 -9.59 2.83
C ASP A 142 -11.93 -9.96 3.60
N SER A 143 -12.22 -9.20 4.65
CA SER A 143 -13.35 -9.50 5.52
C SER A 143 -14.72 -9.13 4.94
N LEU A 144 -14.77 -8.18 4.00
CA LEU A 144 -15.98 -7.71 3.32
C LEU A 144 -16.38 -8.69 2.23
N GLU A 145 -15.43 -9.01 1.33
CA GLU A 145 -15.63 -9.93 0.21
C GLU A 145 -15.56 -11.40 0.64
N LYS A 146 -14.97 -11.68 1.81
CA LYS A 146 -14.77 -13.03 2.38
C LYS A 146 -13.91 -13.94 1.50
N ILE A 147 -12.99 -13.36 0.75
CA ILE A 147 -12.05 -14.08 -0.11
C ILE A 147 -10.63 -13.94 0.43
N TRP A 148 -9.78 -14.91 0.08
CA TRP A 148 -8.34 -14.76 0.22
C TRP A 148 -7.77 -14.32 -1.12
N ALA A 149 -7.05 -13.21 -1.13
CA ALA A 149 -6.51 -12.62 -2.35
C ALA A 149 -5.11 -12.06 -2.15
N MET A 150 -4.40 -11.98 -3.28
CA MET A 150 -3.14 -11.27 -3.42
C MET A 150 -3.41 -9.76 -3.45
N GLU A 151 -3.25 -9.09 -2.32
CA GLU A 151 -3.45 -7.63 -2.24
C GLU A 151 -2.26 -6.84 -2.77
N MET A 152 -1.05 -7.32 -2.47
CA MET A 152 0.17 -6.63 -2.89
C MET A 152 1.18 -7.62 -3.42
N PHE A 153 1.73 -7.29 -4.58
CA PHE A 153 2.85 -7.97 -5.17
C PHE A 153 3.82 -6.90 -5.66
N ASP A 154 5.05 -6.92 -5.17
CA ASP A 154 6.17 -6.10 -5.63
C ASP A 154 7.44 -6.95 -5.62
N ALA A 155 7.78 -7.52 -6.77
CA ALA A 155 9.04 -8.24 -6.97
C ALA A 155 9.99 -7.39 -7.79
N ARG A 156 11.27 -7.40 -7.41
CA ARG A 156 12.27 -6.51 -8.00
C ARG A 156 13.57 -7.24 -8.28
N TYR A 157 14.26 -6.76 -9.32
CA TYR A 157 15.69 -6.95 -9.52
C TYR A 157 16.34 -5.58 -9.56
N GLY A 158 17.45 -5.38 -8.85
CA GLY A 158 18.13 -4.08 -8.75
C GLY A 158 19.63 -4.22 -8.74
N ASN A 159 20.33 -3.34 -9.45
CA ASN A 159 21.78 -3.27 -9.49
C ASN A 159 22.23 -1.80 -9.62
N SER A 160 23.53 -1.53 -9.56
CA SER A 160 24.06 -0.19 -9.80
C SER A 160 25.33 -0.22 -10.64
N PHE A 161 25.60 0.90 -11.30
CA PHE A 161 26.87 1.15 -11.98
C PHE A 161 27.20 2.65 -11.93
N THR A 162 28.46 2.99 -12.20
CA THR A 162 28.89 4.40 -12.24
C THR A 162 28.59 5.00 -13.61
N LEU A 163 27.84 6.09 -13.64
CA LEU A 163 27.52 6.89 -14.82
C LEU A 163 27.90 8.35 -14.58
N ALA A 164 28.77 8.90 -15.42
CA ALA A 164 29.26 10.28 -15.31
C ALA A 164 29.87 10.61 -13.92
N ASN A 165 30.68 9.69 -13.38
CA ASN A 165 31.30 9.75 -12.05
C ASN A 165 30.34 9.66 -10.86
N GLU A 166 29.05 9.43 -11.10
CA GLU A 166 28.04 9.29 -10.07
C GLU A 166 27.42 7.89 -10.08
N GLU A 167 26.85 7.44 -8.97
CA GLU A 167 26.15 6.17 -8.93
C GLU A 167 24.80 6.26 -9.65
N LEU A 168 24.52 5.30 -10.54
CA LEU A 168 23.19 5.03 -11.07
C LEU A 168 22.73 3.66 -10.56
N ALA A 169 21.81 3.67 -9.60
CA ALA A 169 21.02 2.50 -9.26
C ALA A 169 19.91 2.32 -10.29
N TRP A 170 19.66 1.09 -10.74
CA TRP A 170 18.62 0.76 -11.70
C TRP A 170 18.00 -0.59 -11.37
N GLY A 171 16.80 -0.84 -11.88
CA GLY A 171 16.15 -2.12 -11.68
C GLY A 171 14.87 -2.30 -12.45
N VAL A 172 14.36 -3.53 -12.39
CA VAL A 172 13.07 -3.93 -12.96
C VAL A 172 12.13 -4.27 -11.80
N THR A 173 10.90 -3.79 -11.85
CA THR A 173 9.82 -4.13 -10.92
C THR A 173 8.70 -4.87 -11.64
N PHE A 174 8.14 -5.87 -10.96
CA PHE A 174 6.91 -6.55 -11.29
C PHE A 174 5.93 -6.29 -10.15
N ASN A 175 4.83 -5.62 -10.42
CA ASN A 175 3.87 -5.30 -9.37
C ASN A 175 2.41 -5.34 -9.84
N ASN A 176 1.48 -5.52 -8.90
CA ASN A 176 0.05 -5.71 -9.18
C ASN A 176 -0.80 -4.46 -8.95
N ASN A 177 -0.18 -3.30 -8.77
CA ASN A 177 -0.88 -2.05 -8.47
C ASN A 177 0.01 -0.85 -8.83
N PRO A 178 -0.43 0.08 -9.69
CA PRO A 178 0.29 1.32 -9.91
C PRO A 178 0.66 1.99 -8.60
N THR A 179 1.86 2.58 -8.57
CA THR A 179 2.42 3.29 -7.41
C THR A 179 2.89 2.41 -6.23
N VAL A 180 2.62 1.10 -6.21
CA VAL A 180 3.28 0.20 -5.22
C VAL A 180 4.80 0.26 -5.35
N SER A 181 5.29 0.48 -6.57
CA SER A 181 6.70 0.60 -6.87
C SER A 181 7.39 1.84 -6.28
N ASP A 182 6.62 2.88 -5.90
CA ASP A 182 7.16 4.16 -5.42
C ASP A 182 8.09 3.98 -4.21
N ILE A 183 9.32 4.49 -4.32
CA ILE A 183 10.32 4.33 -3.26
C ILE A 183 10.09 5.27 -2.08
N TYR A 184 9.37 6.37 -2.27
CA TYR A 184 9.11 7.37 -1.22
C TYR A 184 7.92 7.01 -0.34
N ASN A 185 7.10 6.07 -0.79
CA ASN A 185 5.83 5.70 -0.19
C ASN A 185 4.93 6.95 0.03
N SER A 186 4.93 7.89 -0.92
CA SER A 186 4.16 9.14 -0.86
C SER A 186 2.91 9.12 -1.75
N THR A 187 2.78 8.13 -2.61
CA THR A 187 1.70 7.95 -3.60
C THR A 187 0.56 7.07 -3.09
N SER A 188 -0.52 6.94 -3.86
CA SER A 188 -1.79 6.29 -3.47
C SER A 188 -1.64 4.93 -2.78
N ALA A 189 -0.81 4.02 -3.30
CA ALA A 189 -0.61 2.68 -2.71
C ALA A 189 -0.04 2.69 -1.27
N TRP A 190 0.57 3.81 -0.86
CA TRP A 190 1.21 3.99 0.44
C TRP A 190 0.68 5.22 1.19
N GLY A 191 -0.39 5.82 0.68
CA GLY A 191 -0.92 7.11 1.12
C GLY A 191 -1.39 7.09 2.58
N PHE A 192 -1.53 8.28 3.15
CA PHE A 192 -2.20 8.47 4.43
C PHE A 192 -3.72 8.63 4.20
N PRO A 193 -4.60 8.08 5.07
CA PRO A 193 -4.30 7.24 6.23
C PRO A 193 -3.80 5.86 5.82
N HIS A 194 -2.74 5.39 6.49
CA HIS A 194 -2.05 4.13 6.13
C HIS A 194 -2.86 2.86 6.45
N THR A 195 -3.87 3.00 7.30
CA THR A 195 -4.86 1.97 7.60
C THR A 195 -6.22 2.66 7.59
N GLY A 196 -7.05 2.34 6.60
CA GLY A 196 -8.43 2.83 6.52
C GLY A 196 -9.37 2.06 7.46
N THR A 197 -10.62 2.50 7.51
CA THR A 197 -11.70 1.72 8.15
C THR A 197 -12.43 0.86 7.13
N ALA A 198 -12.82 -0.36 7.53
CA ALA A 198 -13.70 -1.22 6.73
C ALA A 198 -15.15 -0.69 6.63
N ALA A 199 -15.45 0.44 7.28
CA ALA A 199 -16.75 1.11 7.26
C ALA A 199 -16.63 2.54 6.69
N GLU A 200 -15.68 2.77 5.76
CA GLU A 200 -15.56 4.04 5.04
C GLU A 200 -16.25 3.93 3.68
N GLN A 201 -17.14 4.86 3.38
CA GLN A 201 -17.51 5.15 2.00
C GLN A 201 -16.96 6.54 1.69
N GLY A 202 -15.92 6.57 0.86
CA GLY A 202 -15.31 7.79 0.36
C GLY A 202 -15.78 8.08 -1.06
N PRO A 203 -15.62 9.33 -1.53
CA PRO A 203 -15.95 9.69 -2.91
C PRO A 203 -15.15 8.85 -3.91
N GLU A 204 -15.66 8.76 -5.14
CA GLU A 204 -14.94 8.08 -6.22
C GLU A 204 -13.50 8.59 -6.35
N ARG A 205 -12.56 7.64 -6.36
CA ARG A 205 -11.13 7.91 -6.53
C ARG A 205 -10.76 7.90 -8.01
N SER A 206 -9.70 8.63 -8.36
CA SER A 206 -9.09 8.50 -9.70
C SER A 206 -8.62 7.07 -9.96
N LEU A 207 -8.49 6.66 -11.22
CA LEU A 207 -8.11 5.30 -11.59
C LEU A 207 -6.75 4.87 -10.98
N ILE A 208 -5.78 5.77 -10.95
CA ILE A 208 -4.45 5.54 -10.34
C ILE A 208 -4.49 5.51 -8.80
N ASP A 209 -5.58 5.98 -8.19
CA ASP A 209 -5.76 6.06 -6.74
C ASP A 209 -6.51 4.83 -6.20
N GLY A 210 -5.84 3.68 -6.28
CA GLY A 210 -6.29 2.42 -5.67
C GLY A 210 -7.28 1.59 -6.49
N ARG A 211 -7.97 2.16 -7.49
CA ARG A 211 -8.96 1.42 -8.31
C ARG A 211 -8.38 0.25 -9.12
N LEU A 212 -7.06 0.24 -9.34
CA LEU A 212 -6.38 -0.84 -10.06
C LEU A 212 -5.66 -1.84 -9.13
N ALA A 213 -5.71 -1.63 -7.81
CA ALA A 213 -5.09 -2.53 -6.85
C ALA A 213 -5.60 -3.96 -7.04
N SER A 214 -4.67 -4.93 -7.10
CA SER A 214 -4.96 -6.36 -7.29
C SER A 214 -5.63 -6.73 -8.63
N ARG A 215 -5.98 -5.74 -9.47
CA ARG A 215 -6.71 -5.90 -10.74
C ARG A 215 -5.81 -5.86 -11.96
N VAL A 216 -4.56 -5.47 -11.80
CA VAL A 216 -3.58 -5.38 -12.89
C VAL A 216 -2.30 -6.14 -12.56
N GLY A 217 -1.52 -6.40 -13.60
CA GLY A 217 -0.12 -6.77 -13.48
C GLY A 217 0.72 -5.86 -14.35
N GLY A 218 1.86 -5.42 -13.81
CA GLY A 218 2.73 -4.46 -14.46
C GLY A 218 4.19 -4.90 -14.44
N VAL A 219 4.92 -4.39 -15.43
CA VAL A 219 6.39 -4.46 -15.50
C VAL A 219 6.90 -3.04 -15.67
N GLY A 220 7.90 -2.67 -14.88
CA GLY A 220 8.52 -1.34 -14.92
C GLY A 220 10.04 -1.39 -14.86
N LEU A 221 10.66 -0.37 -15.43
CA LEU A 221 12.08 -0.07 -15.27
C LEU A 221 12.20 1.20 -14.42
N TYR A 222 13.03 1.14 -13.38
CA TYR A 222 13.31 2.28 -12.51
C TYR A 222 14.80 2.57 -12.42
N GLY A 223 15.15 3.79 -12.02
CA GLY A 223 16.51 4.15 -11.67
C GLY A 223 16.59 5.41 -10.81
N SER A 224 17.68 5.50 -10.03
CA SER A 224 18.05 6.65 -9.21
C SER A 224 19.48 7.05 -9.53
N TRP A 225 19.67 8.28 -10.01
CA TRP A 225 20.98 8.82 -10.35
C TRP A 225 21.45 9.82 -9.30
N ASN A 226 22.66 9.61 -8.80
CA ASN A 226 23.34 10.46 -7.80
C ASN A 226 22.49 10.75 -6.55
N ASN A 227 21.62 9.81 -6.15
CA ASN A 227 20.66 10.01 -5.06
C ASN A 227 19.89 11.34 -5.20
N MET A 228 19.67 11.82 -6.42
CA MET A 228 19.10 13.14 -6.73
C MET A 228 17.90 13.00 -7.66
N LEU A 229 18.01 12.19 -8.71
CA LEU A 229 16.96 12.03 -9.71
C LEU A 229 16.47 10.59 -9.73
N TYR A 230 15.21 10.36 -9.35
CA TYR A 230 14.53 9.08 -9.51
C TYR A 230 13.56 9.13 -10.70
N ALA A 231 13.56 8.09 -11.50
CA ALA A 231 12.61 7.91 -12.59
C ALA A 231 12.15 6.45 -12.70
N GLU A 232 10.90 6.26 -13.10
CA GLU A 232 10.33 4.95 -13.43
C GLU A 232 9.37 5.08 -14.61
N LEU A 233 9.40 4.06 -15.48
CA LEU A 233 8.41 3.85 -16.53
C LEU A 233 7.90 2.42 -16.43
N ALA A 234 6.58 2.26 -16.43
CA ALA A 234 5.95 0.95 -16.35
C ALA A 234 4.76 0.83 -17.30
N GLY A 235 4.37 -0.41 -17.59
CA GLY A 235 3.17 -0.73 -18.35
C GLY A 235 2.32 -1.75 -17.62
N TYR A 236 1.05 -1.44 -17.43
CA TYR A 236 0.09 -2.29 -16.73
C TYR A 236 -0.89 -2.94 -17.70
N ARG A 237 -1.26 -4.20 -17.45
CA ARG A 237 -2.34 -4.91 -18.15
C ARG A 237 -3.29 -5.51 -17.14
N SER A 238 -4.52 -5.81 -17.56
CA SER A 238 -5.49 -6.49 -16.70
C SER A 238 -4.96 -7.83 -16.20
N ALA A 239 -5.13 -8.10 -14.90
CA ALA A 239 -4.86 -9.39 -14.27
C ALA A 239 -6.04 -10.38 -14.45
N ARG A 240 -7.06 -10.04 -15.24
CA ARG A 240 -8.23 -10.90 -15.47
C ARG A 240 -7.86 -12.21 -16.18
N ASN A 241 -6.92 -12.17 -17.11
CA ASN A 241 -6.52 -13.32 -17.92
C ASN A 241 -5.07 -13.20 -18.43
N GLY A 242 -4.58 -14.27 -19.05
CA GLY A 242 -3.24 -14.30 -19.63
C GLY A 242 -2.12 -14.34 -18.59
N ALA A 243 -0.93 -13.85 -18.98
CA ALA A 243 0.31 -13.99 -18.20
C ALA A 243 0.29 -13.25 -16.85
N PHE A 244 -0.55 -12.23 -16.68
CA PHE A 244 -0.64 -11.44 -15.45
C PHE A 244 -1.72 -11.97 -14.48
N ARG A 245 -2.41 -13.08 -14.81
CA ARG A 245 -3.50 -13.63 -13.98
C ARG A 245 -3.08 -13.95 -12.54
N PHE A 246 -1.84 -14.39 -12.35
CA PHE A 246 -1.30 -14.72 -11.03
C PHE A 246 -1.14 -13.50 -10.12
N MET A 247 -1.05 -12.29 -10.67
CA MET A 247 -0.90 -11.05 -9.89
C MET A 247 -2.22 -10.60 -9.21
N GLY A 248 -3.36 -11.12 -9.67
CA GLY A 248 -4.67 -11.03 -9.01
C GLY A 248 -5.12 -12.37 -8.44
N TRP A 249 -4.19 -13.21 -7.99
CA TRP A 249 -4.51 -14.55 -7.46
C TRP A 249 -5.50 -14.44 -6.28
N GLY A 250 -6.51 -15.31 -6.28
CA GLY A 250 -7.60 -15.30 -5.30
C GLY A 250 -8.85 -14.55 -5.76
N ILE A 251 -8.71 -13.53 -6.61
CA ILE A 251 -9.86 -12.76 -7.11
C ILE A 251 -10.49 -13.47 -8.32
N PRO A 252 -11.80 -13.79 -8.31
CA PRO A 252 -12.52 -14.33 -9.47
C PRO A 252 -12.40 -13.45 -10.72
N ALA A 253 -12.33 -14.07 -11.90
CA ALA A 253 -12.12 -13.32 -13.14
C ALA A 253 -13.29 -12.36 -13.48
N ASP A 254 -14.50 -12.64 -13.01
CA ASP A 254 -15.65 -11.76 -13.24
C ASP A 254 -15.65 -10.52 -12.34
N GLU A 255 -15.09 -10.61 -11.14
CA GLU A 255 -14.87 -9.43 -10.28
C GLU A 255 -13.80 -8.49 -10.88
N LEU A 256 -12.91 -9.02 -11.70
CA LEU A 256 -11.91 -8.28 -12.47
C LEU A 256 -12.44 -7.74 -13.81
N ALA A 257 -13.75 -7.87 -14.09
CA ALA A 257 -14.31 -7.46 -15.37
C ALA A 257 -14.49 -5.94 -15.49
N GLU A 258 -14.83 -5.27 -14.39
CA GLU A 258 -14.97 -3.81 -14.29
C GLU A 258 -13.61 -3.12 -14.29
N ASP A 259 -13.54 -1.97 -14.97
CA ASP A 259 -12.30 -1.20 -15.21
C ASP A 259 -11.13 -2.05 -15.73
N ALA A 260 -11.42 -3.18 -16.39
CA ALA A 260 -10.38 -4.04 -16.93
C ALA A 260 -9.59 -3.29 -18.02
N ILE A 261 -8.28 -3.14 -17.80
CA ILE A 261 -7.39 -2.44 -18.73
C ILE A 261 -7.44 -3.05 -20.13
N LYS A 262 -7.83 -2.23 -21.11
CA LYS A 262 -7.81 -2.52 -22.54
C LYS A 262 -6.44 -2.21 -23.13
N GLY A 263 -5.63 -3.25 -23.31
CA GLY A 263 -4.31 -3.15 -23.93
C GLY A 263 -3.21 -3.01 -22.88
N ILE A 264 -2.53 -1.86 -22.86
CA ILE A 264 -1.50 -1.49 -21.88
C ILE A 264 -1.87 -0.10 -21.34
N ALA A 265 -1.70 0.11 -20.04
CA ALA A 265 -1.78 1.40 -19.40
C ALA A 265 -0.37 1.87 -19.00
N PRO A 266 0.24 2.79 -19.77
CA PRO A 266 1.54 3.36 -19.42
C PRO A 266 1.49 4.18 -18.13
N TYR A 267 2.52 4.02 -17.31
CA TYR A 267 2.74 4.69 -16.04
C TYR A 267 4.12 5.37 -16.03
N TRP A 268 4.23 6.50 -15.34
CA TRP A 268 5.50 7.15 -15.05
C TRP A 268 5.60 7.62 -13.61
N ARG A 269 6.83 7.72 -13.11
CA ARG A 269 7.21 8.41 -11.88
C ARG A 269 8.50 9.18 -12.14
N LEU A 270 8.56 10.42 -11.69
CA LEU A 270 9.75 11.26 -11.72
C LEU A 270 9.83 12.03 -10.41
N ALA A 271 10.97 12.01 -9.74
CA ALA A 271 11.18 12.77 -8.52
C ALA A 271 12.60 13.32 -8.45
N LEU A 272 12.70 14.53 -7.92
CA LEU A 272 13.95 15.08 -7.42
C LEU A 272 13.99 14.90 -5.91
N GLN A 273 15.13 14.51 -5.39
CA GLN A 273 15.35 14.33 -3.97
C GLN A 273 16.68 14.95 -3.53
N GLN A 274 16.74 15.33 -2.27
CA GLN A 274 17.96 15.81 -1.63
C GLN A 274 17.92 15.50 -0.14
N ASP A 275 19.04 15.01 0.38
CA ASP A 275 19.28 14.81 1.80
C ASP A 275 20.32 15.82 2.29
N TRP A 276 20.10 16.45 3.44
CA TRP A 276 21.07 17.36 4.08
C TRP A 276 20.97 17.30 5.61
N GLY A 277 22.04 16.85 6.25
CA GLY A 277 22.05 16.67 7.71
C GLY A 277 20.87 15.79 8.16
N PRO A 278 20.02 16.24 9.10
CA PRO A 278 18.85 15.48 9.55
C PRO A 278 17.63 15.59 8.62
N HIS A 279 17.74 16.29 7.48
CA HIS A 279 16.62 16.58 6.59
C HIS A 279 16.67 15.77 5.30
N SER A 280 15.49 15.45 4.78
CA SER A 280 15.28 14.81 3.48
C SER A 280 14.08 15.46 2.81
N LEU A 281 14.19 15.79 1.53
CA LEU A 281 13.07 16.29 0.71
C LEU A 281 13.03 15.52 -0.61
N ALA A 282 11.83 15.10 -1.00
CA ALA A 282 11.53 14.62 -2.35
C ALA A 282 10.34 15.40 -2.91
N VAL A 283 10.42 15.81 -4.18
CA VAL A 283 9.33 16.47 -4.91
C VAL A 283 9.24 15.82 -6.29
N GLY A 284 8.03 15.47 -6.72
CA GLY A 284 7.90 14.77 -7.98
C GLY A 284 6.51 14.81 -8.61
N THR A 285 6.42 14.06 -9.70
CA THR A 285 5.20 13.81 -10.45
C THR A 285 5.10 12.33 -10.80
N TYR A 286 3.88 11.86 -11.01
CA TYR A 286 3.60 10.52 -11.48
C TYR A 286 2.29 10.52 -12.25
N GLY A 287 1.97 9.45 -12.95
CA GLY A 287 0.70 9.39 -13.65
C GLY A 287 0.49 8.11 -14.44
N LEU A 288 -0.72 7.98 -14.95
CA LEU A 288 -1.20 6.82 -15.66
C LEU A 288 -2.07 7.28 -16.84
N VAL A 289 -1.85 6.69 -18.01
CA VAL A 289 -2.78 6.81 -19.13
C VAL A 289 -3.36 5.43 -19.39
N ALA A 290 -4.67 5.31 -19.36
CA ALA A 290 -5.32 4.01 -19.49
C ALA A 290 -6.53 4.07 -20.43
N LYS A 291 -6.84 2.92 -21.02
CA LYS A 291 -8.18 2.61 -21.51
C LYS A 291 -8.70 1.48 -20.65
N ALA A 292 -9.89 1.62 -20.08
CA ALA A 292 -10.50 0.58 -19.27
C ALA A 292 -11.91 0.31 -19.80
N TRP A 293 -12.26 -0.97 -19.93
CA TRP A 293 -13.64 -1.34 -20.25
C TRP A 293 -14.54 -0.96 -19.07
N GLU A 294 -15.73 -0.44 -19.35
CA GLU A 294 -16.76 -0.26 -18.31
C GLU A 294 -17.04 -1.63 -17.66
N ASN A 295 -17.34 -2.62 -18.50
CA ASN A 295 -17.34 -4.02 -18.14
C ASN A 295 -16.75 -4.84 -19.30
N SER A 296 -15.70 -5.61 -19.05
CA SER A 296 -15.06 -6.41 -20.11
C SER A 296 -15.83 -7.67 -20.51
N ASN A 297 -16.85 -8.06 -19.75
CA ASN A 297 -17.84 -9.07 -20.16
C ASN A 297 -18.85 -8.50 -21.16
N ASP A 298 -19.14 -7.20 -21.11
CA ASP A 298 -19.97 -6.49 -22.08
C ASP A 298 -19.20 -5.37 -22.80
N LYS A 299 -18.49 -5.77 -23.86
CA LYS A 299 -17.71 -4.83 -24.68
C LYS A 299 -18.59 -3.83 -25.44
N ALA A 300 -19.91 -4.04 -25.52
CA ALA A 300 -20.83 -3.11 -26.15
C ALA A 300 -21.02 -1.83 -25.31
N LEU A 301 -20.61 -1.81 -24.04
CA LEU A 301 -20.50 -0.60 -23.20
C LEU A 301 -19.26 0.24 -23.51
N GLY A 302 -18.30 -0.28 -24.26
CA GLY A 302 -17.12 0.47 -24.69
C GLY A 302 -16.07 0.65 -23.60
N ALA A 303 -15.01 1.39 -23.93
CA ALA A 303 -13.90 1.64 -23.02
C ALA A 303 -13.66 3.13 -22.80
N ASN A 304 -13.68 3.52 -21.54
CA ASN A 304 -13.33 4.87 -21.10
C ASN A 304 -11.83 5.11 -21.24
N LYS A 305 -11.45 6.36 -21.47
CA LYS A 305 -10.05 6.80 -21.48
C LYS A 305 -9.77 7.60 -20.23
N TYR A 306 -8.72 7.23 -19.52
CA TYR A 306 -8.28 7.90 -18.31
C TYR A 306 -6.91 8.52 -18.54
N ARG A 307 -6.71 9.70 -17.95
CA ARG A 307 -5.41 10.34 -17.83
C ARG A 307 -5.31 10.96 -16.45
N ASP A 308 -4.47 10.35 -15.64
CA ASP A 308 -4.26 10.75 -14.26
C ASP A 308 -2.86 11.33 -14.13
N ILE A 309 -2.77 12.52 -13.55
CA ILE A 309 -1.51 13.20 -13.29
C ILE A 309 -1.46 13.55 -11.82
N GLY A 310 -0.47 13.00 -11.14
CA GLY A 310 -0.17 13.23 -9.73
C GLY A 310 1.06 14.11 -9.55
N TYR A 311 1.05 14.87 -8.46
CA TYR A 311 2.18 15.63 -7.95
C TYR A 311 2.29 15.38 -6.45
N ASP A 312 3.50 15.18 -5.97
CA ASP A 312 3.74 14.87 -4.57
C ASP A 312 4.99 15.55 -4.02
N ALA A 313 5.00 15.72 -2.71
CA ALA A 313 6.17 16.14 -1.96
C ALA A 313 6.24 15.36 -0.65
N ASN A 314 7.44 14.95 -0.25
CA ASN A 314 7.71 14.27 1.01
C ASN A 314 8.91 14.93 1.68
N TYR A 315 8.68 15.53 2.83
CA TYR A 315 9.74 16.09 3.68
C TYR A 315 9.84 15.29 4.97
N GLN A 316 11.06 15.01 5.40
CA GLN A 316 11.38 14.33 6.65
C GLN A 316 12.48 15.07 7.40
N TYR A 317 12.33 15.14 8.72
CA TYR A 317 13.36 15.50 9.68
C TYR A 317 13.57 14.33 10.63
N ILE A 318 14.80 13.87 10.80
CA ILE A 318 15.16 12.76 11.70
C ILE A 318 16.47 13.11 12.41
N GLN A 319 16.43 13.31 13.72
CA GLN A 319 17.62 13.54 14.54
C GLN A 319 17.46 12.90 15.92
N GLY A 320 18.31 11.92 16.23
CA GLY A 320 18.19 11.16 17.48
C GLY A 320 16.80 10.54 17.61
N ASP A 321 16.12 10.85 18.72
CA ASP A 321 14.77 10.34 19.04
C ASP A 321 13.64 11.21 18.47
N HIS A 322 13.96 12.26 17.70
CA HIS A 322 12.98 13.19 17.16
C HIS A 322 12.81 12.99 15.65
N ALA A 323 11.57 12.77 15.23
CA ALA A 323 11.19 12.71 13.83
C ALA A 323 9.94 13.53 13.53
N ALA A 324 9.91 14.18 12.37
CA ALA A 324 8.73 14.86 11.84
C ALA A 324 8.67 14.69 10.33
N SER A 325 7.48 14.50 9.78
CA SER A 325 7.28 14.38 8.33
C SER A 325 6.08 15.17 7.86
N VAL A 326 6.17 15.63 6.61
CA VAL A 326 5.08 16.32 5.90
C VAL A 326 4.97 15.70 4.52
N ARG A 327 3.75 15.27 4.15
CA ARG A 327 3.46 14.73 2.83
C ARG A 327 2.34 15.49 2.17
N LEU A 328 2.50 15.70 0.86
CA LEU A 328 1.50 16.28 0.00
C LEU A 328 1.34 15.35 -1.19
N ASN A 329 0.09 15.03 -1.53
CA ASN A 329 -0.24 14.31 -2.75
C ASN A 329 -1.47 14.96 -3.39
N TRP A 330 -1.38 15.32 -4.66
CA TRP A 330 -2.47 15.89 -5.42
C TRP A 330 -2.58 15.18 -6.76
N ILE A 331 -3.78 14.63 -7.04
CA ILE A 331 -4.06 13.87 -8.26
C ILE A 331 -5.18 14.57 -9.02
N LYS A 332 -5.00 14.68 -10.34
CA LYS A 332 -6.03 15.14 -11.27
C LYS A 332 -6.29 14.07 -12.32
N GLU A 333 -7.53 13.60 -12.37
CA GLU A 333 -8.02 12.71 -13.42
C GLU A 333 -8.72 13.49 -14.54
N LYS A 334 -8.51 13.03 -15.78
CA LYS A 334 -9.38 13.34 -16.92
C LYS A 334 -9.94 12.04 -17.49
N LYS A 335 -11.21 11.76 -17.20
CA LYS A 335 -11.98 10.69 -17.82
C LYS A 335 -12.68 11.16 -19.10
N THR A 336 -12.58 10.39 -20.16
CA THR A 336 -13.36 10.54 -21.39
C THR A 336 -14.18 9.28 -21.58
N TRP A 337 -15.50 9.43 -21.46
CA TRP A 337 -16.44 8.33 -21.58
C TRP A 337 -16.47 7.73 -22.98
N ALA A 338 -16.75 6.44 -23.06
CA ALA A 338 -17.02 5.79 -24.34
C ALA A 338 -18.30 6.40 -24.97
N SER A 339 -18.33 6.56 -26.29
CA SER A 339 -19.41 7.30 -26.99
C SER A 339 -20.80 6.68 -26.86
N ASN A 340 -20.83 5.39 -26.57
CA ASN A 340 -22.00 4.55 -26.28
C ASN A 340 -22.52 4.69 -24.84
N LEU A 341 -21.79 5.36 -23.95
CA LEU A 341 -22.21 5.71 -22.58
C LEU A 341 -22.70 7.16 -22.46
N VAL A 342 -22.73 7.92 -23.56
CA VAL A 342 -23.19 9.32 -23.55
C VAL A 342 -24.74 9.34 -23.56
N GLY A 343 -25.32 9.23 -22.36
CA GLY A 343 -26.73 9.23 -21.99
C GLY A 343 -26.88 9.47 -20.47
N GLU A 344 -28.02 9.15 -19.84
CA GLU A 344 -28.27 9.36 -18.38
C GLU A 344 -27.15 8.84 -17.45
N ASP A 345 -26.30 7.92 -17.90
CA ASP A 345 -25.15 7.35 -17.17
C ASP A 345 -23.85 8.18 -17.24
N ALA A 346 -23.83 9.31 -17.96
CA ALA A 346 -22.64 10.16 -18.10
C ALA A 346 -22.46 11.17 -16.94
N SER A 347 -23.42 11.25 -16.03
CA SER A 347 -23.26 12.03 -14.80
C SER A 347 -22.34 11.25 -13.86
N ASN A 348 -21.16 11.78 -13.59
CA ASN A 348 -20.36 11.40 -12.42
C ASN A 348 -21.20 11.69 -11.18
N PRO A 349 -21.85 10.70 -10.53
CA PRO A 349 -22.48 10.92 -9.26
C PRO A 349 -21.35 10.78 -8.25
N GLY A 350 -20.48 11.80 -8.19
CA GLY A 350 -19.62 11.96 -7.04
C GLY A 350 -20.55 12.21 -5.86
N PHE A 351 -20.79 11.17 -5.08
CA PHE A 351 -21.41 11.27 -3.76
C PHE A 351 -20.33 11.29 -2.69
#